data_AF-A0A9E5I4L8-F1
#
_entry.id   AF-A0A9E5I4L8-F1
#
_cell.length_a   1.000
_cell.length_b   1.000
_cell.length_c   1.000
_cell.angle_alpha   90.00
_cell.angle_beta   90.00
_cell.angle_gamma   90.00
#
_symmetry.space_group_name_H-M   'P 1'
#
loop_
_entity.id
_entity.type
_entity.pdbx_description
1 polymer ?
#
loop_
_entity_poly.entity_id
_entity_poly.type
_entity_poly.pdbx_seq_one_letter_code
_entity_poly.pdbx_strand_id
1 'polypeptide(L)' 'IAIDPRAIPLGAPVFLETTRPLSNQPIRRLVMAQDTGKAIVGPVRVDYFWGTGDEAGELAGRMKQNGRVWLMLPKRD' A
#
# COMPACT_ATOMS: atom_id res chain seq x y z
N ILE A 1 0.25 5.51 0.64
CA ILE A 1 -0.73 4.41 0.56
C ILE A 1 -1.89 4.69 1.50
N ALA A 2 -3.09 4.19 1.19
CA ALA A 2 -4.20 4.19 2.15
C ALA A 2 -4.24 2.87 2.93
N ILE A 3 -4.52 2.96 4.23
CA ILE A 3 -4.52 1.82 5.17
C ILE A 3 -5.74 1.87 6.11
N ASP A 4 -5.92 0.81 6.90
CA ASP A 4 -6.80 0.83 8.08
C ASP A 4 -6.02 1.38 9.29
N PRO A 5 -6.34 2.58 9.80
CA PRO A 5 -5.57 3.23 10.87
C PRO A 5 -5.64 2.47 12.21
N ARG A 6 -6.59 1.54 12.36
CA ARG A 6 -6.69 0.68 13.55
C ARG A 6 -5.62 -0.42 13.56
N ALA A 7 -5.03 -0.72 12.40
CA ALA A 7 -4.01 -1.76 12.26
C ALA A 7 -2.63 -1.18 11.95
N ILE A 8 -2.54 -0.13 11.13
CA ILE A 8 -1.28 0.53 10.76
C ILE A 8 -1.37 2.01 11.15
N PRO A 9 -0.49 2.51 12.04
CA PRO A 9 -0.48 3.92 12.39
C PRO A 9 -0.23 4.81 11.16
N LEU A 10 -0.98 5.92 11.06
CA LEU A 10 -0.69 6.95 10.07
C LEU A 10 0.71 7.55 10.31
N GLY A 11 1.40 7.88 9.22
CA GLY A 11 2.78 8.33 9.19
C GLY A 11 3.82 7.20 9.23
N ALA A 12 3.42 5.96 9.50
CA ALA A 12 4.39 4.87 9.61
C ALA A 12 4.98 4.48 8.24
N PRO A 13 6.30 4.20 8.17
CA PRO A 13 6.89 3.55 7.00
C PRO A 13 6.47 2.09 6.94
N VAL A 14 6.03 1.66 5.75
CA VAL A 14 5.61 0.29 5.47
C VAL A 14 6.40 -0.23 4.28
N PHE A 15 7.08 -1.37 4.44
CA PHE A 15 7.64 -2.07 3.29
C PHE A 15 6.54 -2.89 2.63
N LEU A 16 6.31 -2.68 1.34
CA LEU A 16 5.31 -3.37 0.53
C LEU A 16 6.00 -4.30 -0.46
N GLU A 17 5.62 -5.57 -0.44
CA GLU A 17 5.92 -6.54 -1.49
C GLU A 17 4.62 -7.00 -2.16
N THR A 18 4.49 -6.75 -3.46
CA THR A 18 3.37 -7.19 -4.29
C THR A 18 3.81 -7.23 -5.76
N THR A 19 2.87 -7.25 -6.70
CA THR A 19 3.12 -7.21 -8.15
C THR A 19 2.36 -6.07 -8.81
N ARG A 20 2.82 -5.63 -9.98
CA ARG A 20 2.06 -4.76 -10.87
C ARG A 20 0.87 -5.54 -11.44
N PRO A 21 -0.29 -4.91 -11.61
CA PRO A 21 -1.39 -5.51 -12.35
C PRO A 21 -0.98 -5.75 -13.80
N LEU A 22 -1.57 -6.76 -14.44
CA LEU A 22 -1.36 -7.15 -15.85
C LEU A 22 0.02 -7.72 -16.25
N SER A 23 1.11 -7.35 -15.59
CA SER A 23 2.46 -7.80 -15.96
C SER A 23 3.14 -8.70 -14.93
N ASN A 24 2.56 -8.83 -13.73
CA ASN A 24 3.15 -9.54 -12.59
C ASN A 24 4.57 -9.09 -12.20
N GLN A 25 5.02 -7.92 -12.69
CA GLN A 25 6.33 -7.37 -12.33
C GLN A 25 6.36 -7.06 -10.83
N PRO A 26 7.40 -7.46 -10.08
CA PRO A 26 7.45 -7.22 -8.65
C PRO A 26 7.44 -5.73 -8.29
N ILE A 27 6.68 -5.38 -7.26
CA ILE A 27 6.74 -4.10 -6.53
C ILE A 27 7.29 -4.41 -5.16
N ARG A 28 8.50 -3.94 -4.87
CA ARG A 28 9.16 -4.04 -3.57
C ARG A 28 9.62 -2.65 -3.16
N ARG A 29 8.84 -1.96 -2.33
CA ARG A 29 9.07 -0.54 -2.03
C ARG A 29 8.77 -0.20 -0.58
N LEU A 30 9.59 0.67 -0.01
CA LEU A 30 9.23 1.41 1.20
C LEU A 30 8.24 2.51 0.81
N VAL A 31 7.09 2.52 1.47
CA VAL A 31 6.01 3.50 1.26
C VAL A 31 5.55 4.09 2.58
N MET A 32 4.87 5.23 2.52
CA MET A 32 4.32 5.90 3.70
C MET A 32 2.81 5.67 3.81
N ALA A 33 2.35 5.31 5.02
CA ALA A 33 0.95 5.25 5.40
C ALA A 33 0.40 6.66 5.66
N GLN A 34 0.01 7.39 4.62
CA GLN A 34 -0.38 8.80 4.71
C GLN A 34 -1.86 9.06 4.49
N ASP A 35 -2.64 8.01 4.20
CA ASP A 35 -4.05 8.14 3.88
C ASP A 35 -4.88 7.00 4.48
N THR A 36 -6.20 7.16 4.49
CA THR A 36 -7.18 6.19 4.98
C THR A 36 -8.28 6.01 3.95
N GLY A 37 -8.96 4.86 3.97
CA GLY A 37 -10.11 4.64 3.10
C GLY A 37 -11.18 3.81 3.81
N LYS A 38 -12.45 4.20 3.69
CA LYS A 38 -13.58 3.48 4.32
C LYS A 38 -13.67 2.01 3.87
N ALA A 39 -13.24 1.71 2.63
CA ALA A 39 -13.22 0.36 2.08
C ALA A 39 -11.90 -0.41 2.37
N ILE A 40 -10.94 0.23 3.03
CA ILE A 40 -9.63 -0.34 3.35
C ILE A 40 -9.66 -0.75 4.82
N VAL A 41 -10.01 -2.02 5.05
CA VAL A 41 -10.22 -2.59 6.39
C VAL A 41 -9.34 -3.81 6.60
N GLY A 42 -8.72 -3.92 7.77
CA GLY A 42 -7.92 -5.05 8.21
C GLY A 42 -6.40 -4.85 8.13
N PRO A 43 -5.63 -5.77 8.74
CA PRO A 43 -4.19 -5.58 8.98
C PRO A 43 -3.31 -5.70 7.74
N VAL A 44 -3.72 -6.47 6.72
CA VAL A 44 -2.97 -6.66 5.47
C VAL A 44 -3.85 -6.22 4.29
N ARG A 45 -4.31 -4.97 4.34
CA ARG A 45 -5.04 -4.31 3.26
C ARG A 45 -4.44 -2.94 3.01
N VAL A 46 -3.96 -2.74 1.78
CA VAL A 46 -3.32 -1.50 1.34
C VAL A 46 -3.96 -1.07 0.02
N ASP A 47 -4.24 0.23 -0.09
CA ASP A 47 -4.51 0.87 -1.37
C ASP A 47 -3.26 1.60 -1.86
N TYR A 48 -2.77 1.23 -3.03
CA TYR A 48 -1.52 1.74 -3.57
C TYR A 48 -1.80 2.94 -4.48
N PHE A 49 -1.29 4.11 -4.08
CA PHE A 49 -1.38 5.31 -4.90
C PHE A 49 -0.38 5.23 -6.07
N TRP A 50 -0.91 5.17 -7.29
CA TRP A 50 -0.12 5.04 -8.52
C TRP A 50 0.39 6.36 -9.09
N GLY A 51 -0.13 7.50 -8.61
CA GLY A 51 0.09 8.81 -9.20
C GLY A 51 -1.20 9.41 -9.75
N THR A 52 -1.08 10.39 -10.62
CA THR A 52 -2.20 11.10 -11.26
C THR A 52 -2.17 10.91 -12.77
N GLY A 53 -3.33 11.02 -13.43
CA GLY A 53 -3.47 10.88 -14.88
C GLY A 53 -3.98 9.49 -15.31
N ASP A 54 -4.27 9.36 -16.60
CA ASP A 54 -5.00 8.21 -17.15
C ASP A 54 -4.25 6.88 -16.95
N GLU A 55 -2.94 6.85 -17.20
CA GLU A 55 -2.11 5.66 -16.99
C GLU A 55 -2.13 5.18 -15.53
N ALA A 56 -2.06 6.12 -14.58
CA ALA A 56 -2.16 5.80 -13.15
C ALA A 56 -3.55 5.25 -12.80
N GLY A 57 -4.61 5.81 -13.40
CA GLY A 57 -5.99 5.34 -13.28
C GLY A 57 -6.18 3.91 -13.81
N GLU A 58 -5.59 3.58 -14.96
CA GLU A 58 -5.65 2.24 -15.54
C GLU A 58 -4.95 1.20 -14.66
N LEU A 59 -3.76 1.53 -14.15
CA LEU A 59 -3.03 0.67 -13.22
C LEU A 59 -3.81 0.51 -11.90
N ALA A 60 -4.34 1.60 -11.34
CA ALA A 60 -5.11 1.57 -10.10
C ALA A 60 -6.38 0.73 -10.25
N GLY A 61 -7.16 0.92 -11.32
CA GLY A 61 -8.41 0.20 -11.56
C GLY A 61 -8.24 -1.31 -11.71
N ARG A 62 -7.04 -1.77 -12.12
CA ARG A 62 -6.72 -3.20 -12.27
C ARG A 62 -5.96 -3.78 -11.08
N MET A 63 -5.66 -2.97 -10.06
CA MET A 63 -4.90 -3.38 -8.89
C MET A 63 -5.73 -4.27 -7.96
N LYS A 64 -5.47 -5.58 -8.02
CA LYS A 64 -6.04 -6.58 -7.11
C LYS A 64 -5.05 -7.73 -6.91
N GLN A 65 -3.90 -7.40 -6.32
CA GLN A 65 -2.77 -8.32 -6.19
C GLN A 65 -2.62 -8.80 -4.75
N ASN A 66 -2.11 -10.03 -4.60
CA ASN A 66 -1.64 -10.51 -3.31
C ASN A 66 -0.39 -9.72 -2.91
N GLY A 67 -0.22 -9.48 -1.61
CA GLY A 67 0.92 -8.74 -1.11
C GLY A 67 1.24 -9.04 0.34
N ARG A 68 2.43 -8.64 0.74
CA ARG A 68 2.95 -8.69 2.10
C ARG A 68 3.36 -7.29 2.52
N VAL A 69 3.18 -7.00 3.80
CA VAL A 69 3.54 -5.71 4.39
C VAL A 69 4.36 -5.93 5.65
N TRP A 70 5.37 -5.08 5.85
CA TRP A 70 6.14 -5.01 7.08
C TRP A 70 6.06 -3.59 7.61
N LEU A 71 5.54 -3.46 8.82
CA LEU A 71 5.50 -2.19 9.53
C LEU A 71 6.87 -1.91 10.15
N MET A 72 7.48 -0.78 9.80
CA MET A 72 8.69 -0.32 10.47
C MET A 72 8.31 0.51 11.68
N LEU A 73 8.70 0.02 12.86
CA LEU A 73 8.55 0.75 14.11
C LEU A 73 9.87 1.42 14.48
N PRO A 74 9.84 2.60 15.11
CA PRO A 74 11.03 3.20 15.69
C PRO A 74 11.71 2.22 16.65
N LYS A 75 13.05 2.18 16.61
CA LYS A 75 13.81 1.45 17.61
C LYS A 75 13.49 2.07 18.98
N ARG A 76 13.16 1.23 19.95
CA ARG A 76 13.07 1.67 21.35
C ARG A 76 14.49 1.78 21.90
N ASP A 77 14.76 2.87 22.59
CA ASP A 77 16.00 3.08 23.33
C ASP A 77 16.13 2.09 24.50
#